data_AF-A0A516W620-F1
#
_entry.id   AF-A0A516W620-F1
#
_cell.length_a   1.000
_cell.length_b   1.000
_cell.length_c   1.000
_cell.angle_alpha   90.00
_cell.angle_beta   90.00
_cell.angle_gamma   90.00
#
_symmetry.space_group_name_H-M   'P 1'
#
loop_
_entity.id
_entity.type
_entity.pdbx_description
1 polymer ?
#
loop_
_entity_poly.entity_id
_entity_poly.type
_entity_poly.pdbx_seq_one_letter_code
_entity_poly.pdbx_strand_id
1 'polypeptide(L)'
;MTNDIERRNLMSSFTHFALAGLLAMTAHQAVAQGGQALDGQTTLLGYMKDQGRHVVVRLQLAANPEPGDLSGKIYMGEPWACGFDLEYGLTVNNKIIYSLAGSGAGRCMAWRGGYIEVESKPAGTTQVVAHDRFGSSKQTIDLSIRETARP
;
A
#
# COMPACT_ATOMS: atom_id res chain seq x y z
N MET A 1 -42.46 67.70 50.13
CA MET A 1 -42.72 66.58 51.04
C MET A 1 -42.37 65.32 50.25
N THR A 2 -41.11 64.95 50.06
CA THR A 2 -40.04 64.62 51.04
C THR A 2 -40.31 63.27 51.72
N ASN A 3 -39.27 62.44 51.69
CA ASN A 3 -39.02 61.18 52.39
C ASN A 3 -39.53 59.90 51.68
N ASP A 4 -38.71 59.11 50.97
CA ASP A 4 -37.34 58.60 51.26
C ASP A 4 -37.37 57.64 52.46
N ILE A 5 -37.14 56.35 52.19
CA ILE A 5 -36.46 55.41 53.10
C ILE A 5 -35.84 54.30 52.24
N GLU A 6 -34.52 54.31 52.25
CA GLU A 6 -33.56 53.32 51.81
C GLU A 6 -33.79 51.90 52.38
N ARG A 7 -33.40 50.89 51.58
CA ARG A 7 -32.54 49.75 51.95
C ARG A 7 -32.18 49.00 50.66
N ARG A 8 -31.10 49.35 49.95
CA ARG A 8 -29.74 48.76 50.07
C ARG A 8 -29.76 47.25 50.37
N ASN A 9 -29.39 46.40 49.40
CA ASN A 9 -27.98 46.07 49.11
C ASN A 9 -27.81 44.78 48.28
N LEU A 10 -26.87 44.88 47.33
CA LEU A 10 -25.87 43.87 46.91
C LEU A 10 -26.39 42.66 46.11
N MET A 11 -26.17 42.67 44.79
CA MET A 11 -25.01 42.03 44.14
C MET A 11 -25.03 40.52 44.26
N SER A 12 -25.30 39.82 43.17
CA SER A 12 -24.23 39.15 42.43
C SER A 12 -24.81 38.47 41.19
N SER A 13 -24.33 38.92 40.03
CA SER A 13 -24.26 38.18 38.79
C SER A 13 -23.83 36.72 39.04
N PHE A 14 -24.39 35.78 38.28
CA PHE A 14 -23.68 34.96 37.29
C PHE A 14 -24.67 33.92 36.74
N THR A 15 -25.16 34.21 35.55
CA THR A 15 -25.66 33.27 34.53
C THR A 15 -24.71 32.09 34.39
N HIS A 16 -25.21 30.85 34.37
CA HIS A 16 -24.68 29.80 33.48
C HIS A 16 -25.81 28.83 33.08
N PHE A 17 -25.95 28.70 31.77
CA PHE A 17 -26.89 27.87 31.03
C PHE A 17 -26.76 26.39 31.40
N ALA A 18 -27.90 25.75 31.68
CA ALA A 18 -28.03 24.32 31.78
C ALA A 18 -28.29 23.69 30.39
N LEU A 19 -27.60 22.58 30.14
CA LEU A 19 -28.02 21.42 29.35
C LEU A 19 -28.46 21.63 27.88
N ALA A 20 -27.52 21.40 26.97
CA ALA A 20 -27.74 20.67 25.72
C ALA A 20 -26.43 19.89 25.48
N GLY A 21 -26.40 18.57 25.63
CA GLY A 21 -27.02 17.66 24.68
C GLY A 21 -25.89 17.02 23.88
N LEU A 22 -25.36 15.90 24.39
CA LEU A 22 -24.33 15.08 23.77
C LEU A 22 -24.72 14.73 22.31
N LEU A 23 -23.94 15.20 21.36
CA LEU A 23 -23.70 14.52 20.09
C LEU A 23 -22.19 14.58 19.87
N ALA A 24 -21.49 13.62 20.49
CA ALA A 24 -20.13 13.29 20.14
C ALA A 24 -20.14 12.75 18.70
N MET A 25 -19.99 13.65 17.73
CA MET A 25 -19.56 13.25 16.40
C MET A 25 -18.08 12.88 16.50
N THR A 26 -17.81 11.64 16.92
CA THR A 26 -16.53 11.01 16.63
C THR A 26 -16.50 10.77 15.12
N ALA A 27 -16.05 11.80 14.40
CA ALA A 27 -15.56 11.66 13.06
C ALA A 27 -14.43 10.63 13.13
N HIS A 28 -14.78 9.37 12.84
CA HIS A 28 -13.83 8.34 12.50
C HIS A 28 -13.20 8.81 11.20
N GLN A 29 -12.12 9.57 11.32
CA GLN A 29 -11.15 9.72 10.25
C GLN A 29 -10.57 8.33 10.05
N ALA A 30 -11.25 7.54 9.23
CA ALA A 30 -10.64 6.44 8.53
C ALA A 30 -9.56 7.08 7.65
N VAL A 31 -8.38 7.23 8.23
CA VAL A 31 -7.17 7.49 7.46
C VAL A 31 -7.05 6.28 6.56
N ALA A 32 -7.46 6.45 5.31
CA ALA A 32 -7.09 5.56 4.23
C ALA A 32 -5.57 5.65 4.13
N GLN A 33 -4.87 4.82 4.89
CA GLN A 33 -3.46 4.54 4.65
C GLN A 33 -3.39 3.74 3.35
N GLY A 34 -3.49 4.47 2.24
CA GLY A 34 -3.04 3.99 0.95
C GLY A 34 -1.52 3.82 1.03
N GLY A 35 -1.06 2.59 0.80
CA GLY A 35 0.35 2.24 0.88
C GLY A 35 0.74 1.69 2.25
N GLN A 36 0.30 0.48 2.56
CA GLN A 36 1.06 -0.32 3.52
C GLN A 36 2.46 -0.50 2.94
N ALA A 37 3.43 0.22 3.49
CA ALA A 37 4.84 -0.09 3.31
C ALA A 37 5.01 -1.57 3.69
N LEU A 38 5.65 -2.34 2.82
CA LEU A 38 5.99 -3.73 3.07
C LEU A 38 7.12 -3.71 4.11
N ASP A 39 6.76 -3.63 5.39
CA ASP A 39 7.71 -3.60 6.50
C ASP A 39 8.20 -5.03 6.75
N GLY A 40 9.49 -5.30 6.48
CA GLY A 40 10.09 -6.62 6.54
C GLY A 40 10.25 -7.34 5.18
N GLN A 41 10.99 -8.45 5.18
CA GLN A 41 11.06 -9.34 4.02
C GLN A 41 9.67 -9.89 3.73
N THR A 42 9.08 -9.51 2.60
CA THR A 42 7.73 -9.90 2.23
C THR A 42 7.75 -10.90 1.08
N THR A 43 7.06 -12.03 1.25
CA THR A 43 6.81 -12.99 0.17
C THR A 43 5.33 -13.00 -0.18
N LEU A 44 5.03 -12.68 -1.44
CA LEU A 44 3.69 -12.71 -1.99
C LEU A 44 3.58 -13.84 -3.02
N LEU A 45 2.39 -14.42 -3.12
CA LEU A 45 2.08 -15.45 -4.09
C LEU A 45 0.78 -15.09 -4.81
N GLY A 46 0.73 -15.35 -6.10
CA GLY A 46 -0.48 -15.19 -6.88
C GLY A 46 -0.37 -15.91 -8.21
N TYR A 47 -1.19 -15.49 -9.16
CA TYR A 47 -1.25 -16.11 -10.47
C TYR A 47 -1.35 -15.06 -11.56
N MET A 48 -0.63 -15.31 -12.65
CA MET A 48 -0.83 -14.61 -13.91
C MET A 48 -1.63 -15.51 -14.85
N LYS A 49 -2.59 -14.94 -15.57
CA LYS A 49 -3.33 -15.67 -16.60
C LYS A 49 -2.62 -15.54 -17.95
N ASP A 50 -2.29 -16.68 -18.55
CA ASP A 50 -1.62 -16.74 -19.85
C ASP A 50 -2.32 -17.80 -20.71
N GLN A 51 -2.92 -17.38 -21.82
CA GLN A 51 -3.63 -18.26 -22.77
C GLN A 51 -4.62 -19.24 -22.09
N GLY A 52 -5.33 -18.77 -21.06
CA GLY A 52 -6.30 -19.58 -20.32
C GLY A 52 -5.69 -20.51 -19.24
N ARG A 53 -4.37 -20.50 -19.06
CA ARG A 53 -3.67 -21.21 -17.98
C ARG A 53 -3.25 -20.25 -16.87
N HIS A 54 -3.15 -20.75 -15.64
CA HIS A 54 -2.59 -20.00 -14.52
C HIS A 54 -1.10 -20.31 -14.40
N VAL A 55 -0.29 -19.25 -14.39
CA VAL A 55 1.15 -19.29 -14.09
C VAL A 55 1.30 -18.83 -12.65
N VAL A 56 1.89 -19.66 -11.79
CA VAL A 56 2.18 -19.26 -10.40
C VAL A 56 3.21 -18.14 -10.42
N VAL A 57 2.97 -17.06 -9.70
CA VAL A 57 3.92 -15.96 -9.53
C VAL A 57 4.28 -15.81 -8.07
N ARG A 58 5.57 -15.81 -7.76
CA ARG A 58 6.11 -15.54 -6.44
C ARG A 58 6.90 -14.24 -6.50
N LEU A 59 6.59 -13.31 -5.62
CA LEU A 59 7.33 -12.06 -5.44
C LEU A 59 7.96 -12.07 -4.04
N GLN A 60 9.25 -11.78 -3.97
CA GLN A 60 10.00 -11.64 -2.72
C GLN A 60 10.61 -10.24 -2.71
N LEU A 61 10.35 -9.47 -1.66
CA LEU A 61 10.85 -8.10 -1.51
C LEU A 61 11.61 -7.96 -0.20
N ALA A 62 12.73 -7.26 -0.23
CA ALA A 62 13.51 -6.91 0.94
C ALA A 62 12.81 -5.83 1.76
N ALA A 63 13.13 -5.78 3.05
CA ALA A 63 12.73 -4.68 3.91
C ALA A 63 13.56 -3.44 3.58
N ASN A 64 12.92 -2.26 3.48
CA ASN A 64 13.58 -0.96 3.42
C ASN A 64 14.70 -0.85 2.35
N PRO A 65 14.40 -1.05 1.06
CA PRO A 65 15.41 -0.97 0.01
C PRO A 65 15.85 0.47 -0.30
N GLU A 66 17.11 0.64 -0.70
CA GLU A 66 17.63 1.92 -1.21
C GLU A 66 17.69 1.92 -2.75
N PRO A 67 17.62 3.11 -3.40
CA PRO A 67 17.78 3.23 -4.86
C PRO A 67 19.06 2.56 -5.38
N GLY A 68 18.90 1.63 -6.33
CA GLY A 68 19.99 0.85 -6.91
C GLY A 68 20.26 -0.49 -6.22
N ASP A 69 19.60 -0.79 -5.11
CA ASP A 69 19.78 -2.05 -4.41
C ASP A 69 19.04 -3.19 -5.10
N LEU A 70 19.72 -4.33 -5.25
CA LEU A 70 19.08 -5.62 -5.50
C LEU A 70 18.27 -6.02 -4.26
N SER A 71 16.96 -5.81 -4.33
CA SER A 71 16.04 -5.74 -3.20
C SER A 71 14.80 -6.60 -3.39
N GLY A 72 14.84 -7.54 -4.32
CA GLY A 72 13.79 -8.52 -4.48
C GLY A 72 14.04 -9.52 -5.57
N LYS A 73 13.09 -10.43 -5.74
CA LYS A 73 13.04 -11.42 -6.82
C LYS A 73 11.60 -11.64 -7.23
N ILE A 74 11.38 -11.78 -8.53
CA ILE A 74 10.10 -12.26 -9.07
C ILE A 74 10.35 -13.57 -9.82
N TYR A 75 9.53 -14.59 -9.53
CA TYR A 75 9.61 -15.89 -10.15
C TYR A 75 8.26 -16.30 -10.73
N MET A 76 8.28 -16.76 -11.97
CA MET A 76 7.16 -17.28 -12.72
C MET A 76 7.34 -18.80 -12.83
N GLY A 77 6.39 -19.54 -12.28
CA GLY A 77 6.35 -21.00 -12.35
C GLY A 77 6.04 -21.51 -13.77
N GLU A 78 5.78 -22.81 -13.86
CA GLU A 78 5.42 -23.45 -15.13
C GLU A 78 4.19 -22.80 -15.80
N PRO A 79 4.14 -22.71 -17.15
CA PRO A 79 5.15 -23.14 -18.13
C PRO A 79 6.23 -22.08 -18.43
N TRP A 80 6.34 -21.01 -17.63
CA TRP A 80 7.32 -19.95 -17.88
C TRP A 80 8.70 -20.31 -17.31
N ALA A 81 8.72 -20.86 -16.09
CA ALA A 81 9.91 -21.37 -15.40
C ALA A 81 11.10 -20.39 -15.45
N CYS A 82 10.82 -19.11 -15.21
CA CYS A 82 11.78 -18.02 -15.35
C CYS A 82 11.53 -16.92 -14.31
N GLY A 83 12.45 -15.98 -14.18
CA GLY A 83 12.34 -14.91 -13.20
C GLY A 83 13.43 -13.86 -13.35
N PHE A 84 13.41 -12.88 -12.44
CA PHE A 84 14.34 -11.76 -12.40
C PHE A 84 14.71 -11.43 -10.96
N ASP A 85 15.93 -10.92 -10.79
CA ASP A 85 16.26 -10.12 -9.63
C ASP A 85 15.63 -8.72 -9.81
N LEU A 86 15.28 -8.09 -8.70
CA LEU A 86 14.62 -6.79 -8.69
C LEU A 86 15.56 -5.76 -8.09
N GLU A 87 15.85 -4.71 -8.84
CA GLU A 87 16.58 -3.55 -8.35
C GLU A 87 15.59 -2.44 -8.00
N TYR A 88 15.65 -1.88 -6.80
CA TYR A 88 14.74 -0.82 -6.40
C TYR A 88 15.10 0.48 -7.11
N GLY A 89 14.12 1.05 -7.80
CA GLY A 89 14.28 2.35 -8.45
C GLY A 89 13.79 3.47 -7.55
N LEU A 90 12.47 3.56 -7.39
CA LEU A 90 11.82 4.66 -6.68
C LEU A 90 10.39 4.30 -6.27
N THR A 91 9.82 5.14 -5.41
CA THR A 91 8.39 5.12 -5.07
C THR A 91 7.72 6.37 -5.63
N VAL A 92 6.64 6.20 -6.40
CA VAL A 92 5.87 7.31 -6.98
C VAL A 92 4.38 6.96 -7.00
N ASN A 93 3.51 7.92 -6.65
CA ASN A 93 2.05 7.74 -6.67
C ASN A 93 1.60 6.44 -5.98
N ASN A 94 2.17 6.13 -4.82
CA ASN A 94 1.88 4.91 -4.05
C ASN A 94 2.25 3.59 -4.74
N LYS A 95 3.11 3.64 -5.75
CA LYS A 95 3.67 2.48 -6.45
C LYS A 95 5.16 2.42 -6.23
N ILE A 96 5.67 1.23 -5.97
CA ILE A 96 7.10 0.96 -5.92
C ILE A 96 7.54 0.42 -7.28
N ILE A 97 8.58 1.01 -7.85
CA ILE A 97 9.11 0.64 -9.16
C ILE A 97 10.41 -0.13 -8.96
N TYR A 98 10.46 -1.35 -9.52
CA TYR A 98 11.67 -2.16 -9.56
C TYR A 98 12.08 -2.42 -11.01
N SER A 99 13.36 -2.26 -11.33
CA SER A 99 13.89 -2.69 -12.62
C SER A 99 14.12 -4.22 -12.61
N LEU A 100 13.95 -4.84 -13.78
CA LEU A 100 14.14 -6.28 -13.95
C LEU A 100 15.61 -6.56 -14.27
N ALA A 101 16.38 -6.87 -13.23
CA ALA A 101 17.79 -7.18 -13.32
C ALA A 101 18.03 -8.66 -13.68
N GLY A 102 19.10 -8.90 -14.44
CA GLY A 102 19.49 -10.23 -14.90
C GLY A 102 18.78 -10.67 -16.18
N SER A 103 18.87 -11.97 -16.47
CA SER A 103 18.36 -12.56 -17.71
C SER A 103 17.21 -13.50 -17.39
N GLY A 104 15.97 -13.03 -17.52
CA GLY A 104 14.82 -13.91 -17.61
C GLY A 104 14.95 -14.78 -18.85
N ALA A 105 15.37 -16.03 -18.67
CA ALA A 105 15.46 -17.00 -19.76
C ALA A 105 14.07 -17.40 -20.26
N GLY A 106 14.01 -18.02 -21.44
CA GLY A 106 12.75 -18.55 -22.00
C GLY A 106 11.71 -17.45 -22.22
N ARG A 107 10.49 -17.66 -21.72
CA ARG A 107 9.35 -16.77 -21.97
C ARG A 107 9.47 -15.40 -21.31
N CYS A 108 10.31 -15.26 -20.29
CA CYS A 108 10.57 -13.97 -19.64
C CYS A 108 11.42 -13.03 -20.50
N MET A 109 12.04 -13.48 -21.59
CA MET A 109 12.94 -12.65 -22.41
C MET A 109 12.30 -11.33 -22.88
N ALA A 110 11.00 -11.33 -23.13
CA ALA A 110 10.28 -10.12 -23.53
C ALA A 110 10.33 -9.00 -22.48
N TRP A 111 10.57 -9.31 -21.20
CA TRP A 111 10.64 -8.34 -20.12
C TRP A 111 12.07 -8.00 -19.68
N ARG A 112 13.08 -8.56 -20.36
CA ARG A 112 14.48 -8.27 -20.04
C ARG A 112 14.77 -6.77 -20.19
N GLY A 113 15.29 -6.16 -19.12
CA GLY A 113 15.54 -4.72 -19.07
C GLY A 113 14.28 -3.86 -18.96
N GLY A 114 13.14 -4.48 -18.65
CA GLY A 114 11.90 -3.81 -18.28
C GLY A 114 11.85 -3.49 -16.78
N TYR A 115 10.64 -3.29 -16.27
CA TYR A 115 10.40 -2.97 -14.87
C TYR A 115 9.05 -3.52 -14.40
N ILE A 116 8.85 -3.59 -13.09
CA ILE A 116 7.55 -3.86 -12.48
C ILE A 116 7.10 -2.68 -11.63
N GLU A 117 5.81 -2.43 -11.62
CA GLU A 117 5.14 -1.56 -10.65
C GLU A 117 4.46 -2.44 -9.61
N VAL A 118 4.73 -2.18 -8.33
CA VAL A 118 4.12 -2.89 -7.20
C VAL A 118 3.24 -1.90 -6.44
N GLU A 119 1.95 -2.21 -6.34
CA GLU A 119 0.97 -1.37 -5.64
C GLU A 119 0.22 -2.20 -4.59
N SER A 120 0.37 -1.83 -3.33
CA SER A 120 -0.44 -2.39 -2.24
C SER A 120 -1.89 -1.89 -2.36
N LYS A 121 -2.84 -2.81 -2.50
CA LYS A 121 -4.27 -2.51 -2.59
C LYS A 121 -4.95 -2.70 -1.22
N PRO A 122 -6.10 -2.05 -0.99
CA PRO A 122 -6.95 -2.35 0.15
C PRO A 122 -7.31 -3.84 0.19
N ALA A 123 -7.51 -4.39 1.40
CA ALA A 123 -7.80 -5.81 1.66
C ALA A 123 -6.62 -6.79 1.53
N GLY A 124 -5.37 -6.32 1.64
CA GLY A 124 -4.19 -7.18 1.76
C GLY A 124 -3.76 -7.87 0.46
N THR A 125 -4.25 -7.37 -0.68
CA THR A 125 -3.78 -7.77 -2.01
C THR A 125 -2.73 -6.79 -2.52
N THR A 126 -1.86 -7.26 -3.40
CA THR A 126 -0.82 -6.45 -4.04
C THR A 126 -0.93 -6.68 -5.53
N GLN A 127 -1.06 -5.60 -6.27
CA GLN A 127 -1.05 -5.66 -7.72
C GLN A 127 0.38 -5.44 -8.22
N VAL A 128 0.81 -6.29 -9.15
CA VAL A 128 2.06 -6.15 -9.87
C VAL A 128 1.75 -5.93 -11.35
N VAL A 129 2.31 -4.89 -11.94
CA VAL A 129 2.24 -4.66 -13.38
C VAL A 129 3.64 -4.78 -13.96
N ALA A 130 3.86 -5.78 -14.82
CA ALA A 130 5.13 -5.99 -15.50
C ALA A 130 5.14 -5.30 -16.86
N HIS A 131 6.22 -4.57 -17.13
CA HIS A 131 6.46 -3.83 -18.37
C HIS A 131 7.68 -4.39 -19.10
N ASP A 132 7.61 -4.43 -20.44
CA ASP A 132 8.81 -4.63 -21.25
C ASP A 132 9.74 -3.40 -21.21
N ARG A 133 10.94 -3.53 -21.80
CA ARG A 133 11.94 -2.45 -21.85
C ARG A 133 11.46 -1.16 -22.55
N PHE A 134 10.38 -1.24 -23.32
CA PHE A 134 9.81 -0.11 -24.06
C PHE A 134 8.52 0.41 -23.40
N GLY A 135 8.09 -0.15 -22.26
CA GLY A 135 6.83 0.16 -21.59
C GLY A 135 5.57 -0.20 -22.39
N SER A 136 5.71 -0.96 -23.49
CA SER A 136 4.66 -1.15 -24.49
C SER A 136 3.74 -2.34 -24.17
N SER A 137 4.32 -3.43 -23.69
CA SER A 137 3.57 -4.61 -23.24
C SER A 137 3.38 -4.56 -21.72
N LYS A 138 2.16 -4.82 -21.26
CA LYS A 138 1.82 -4.87 -19.83
C LYS A 138 1.20 -6.22 -19.47
N GLN A 139 1.63 -6.82 -18.37
CA GLN A 139 0.90 -7.92 -17.71
C GLN A 139 0.55 -7.51 -16.28
N THR A 140 -0.71 -7.69 -15.92
CA THR A 140 -1.19 -7.46 -14.56
C THR A 140 -1.27 -8.77 -13.81
N ILE A 141 -0.75 -8.78 -12.60
CA ILE A 141 -0.65 -9.94 -11.72
C ILE A 141 -1.17 -9.51 -10.35
N ASP A 142 -2.25 -10.15 -9.90
CA ASP A 142 -2.76 -9.92 -8.55
C ASP A 142 -2.13 -10.96 -7.61
N LEU A 143 -1.44 -10.47 -6.59
CA LEU A 143 -0.76 -11.25 -5.56
C LEU A 143 -1.47 -11.07 -4.22
N SER A 144 -1.41 -12.08 -3.37
CA SER A 144 -1.80 -11.98 -1.97
C SER A 144 -0.67 -12.41 -1.06
N ILE A 145 -0.67 -11.86 0.16
CA ILE A 145 0.21 -12.34 1.21
C ILE A 145 -0.19 -13.79 1.51
N ARG A 146 0.75 -14.72 1.42
CA ARG A 146 0.63 -15.96 2.18
C ARG A 146 1.20 -15.64 3.55
N GLU A 147 0.39 -15.75 4.60
CA GLU A 147 0.93 -15.98 5.93
C GLU A 147 1.88 -17.17 5.80
N THR A 148 3.17 -16.94 5.97
CA THR A 148 4.14 -18.00 6.24
C THR A 148 3.54 -18.82 7.37
N ALA A 149 3.23 -20.09 7.10
CA ALA A 149 2.79 -21.00 8.14
C ALA A 149 3.80 -20.89 9.29
N ARG A 150 3.33 -20.40 10.44
CA ARG A 150 4.12 -20.31 11.67
C ARG A 150 4.57 -21.74 12.01
N PRO A 151 5.87 -21.96 12.29
CA PRO A 151 6.38 -23.30 12.60
C PRO A 151 5.70 -23.91 13.82
#